data_AF-A0AAV6YGI7-F1
#
_entry.id   AF-A0AAV6YGI7-F1
#
_cell.length_a   1.000
_cell.length_b   1.000
_cell.length_c   1.000
_cell.angle_alpha   90.00
_cell.angle_beta   90.00
_cell.angle_gamma   90.00
#
_symmetry.space_group_name_H-M   'P 1'
#
loop_
_entity.id
_entity.type
_entity.pdbx_description
1 polymer ?
#
loop_
_entity_poly.entity_id
_entity_poly.type
_entity_poly.pdbx_seq_one_letter_code
_entity_poly.pdbx_strand_id
1 'polypeptide(L)'
;MSCFLLRILNVTIFVNLALAFVEKPSSLTLTSDVRFRAASWEPPCGLTEGVELVTFLLFTADLSVKSYLIGWTEFTKNKWLLGYILVLAVSLADWTVSMCFMCREVTYLQSHVTMSRDEPHFT
;
A
#
# COMPACT_ATOMS: atom_id res chain seq x y z
N MET A 1 -3.95 -26.16 11.27
CA MET A 1 -4.34 -25.12 10.28
C MET A 1 -4.26 -23.70 10.86
N SER A 2 -4.73 -23.46 12.08
CA SER A 2 -4.80 -22.12 12.69
C SER A 2 -3.46 -21.40 12.90
N CYS A 3 -2.36 -22.11 13.24
CA CYS A 3 -1.06 -21.48 13.47
C CYS A 3 -0.40 -20.96 12.17
N PHE A 4 -0.68 -21.60 11.04
CA PHE A 4 -0.15 -21.20 9.73
C PHE A 4 -0.88 -19.98 9.17
N LEU A 5 -2.22 -19.95 9.28
CA LEU A 5 -3.04 -18.80 8.87
C LEU A 5 -2.74 -17.56 9.72
N LEU A 6 -2.54 -17.71 11.03
CA LEU A 6 -2.18 -16.60 11.91
C LEU A 6 -0.81 -16.02 11.56
N ARG A 7 0.17 -16.87 11.22
CA ARG A 7 1.50 -16.44 10.76
C ARG A 7 1.42 -15.67 9.45
N ILE A 8 0.64 -16.16 8.48
CA ILE A 8 0.45 -15.47 7.21
C ILE A 8 -0.19 -14.11 7.44
N LEU A 9 -1.29 -14.04 8.19
CA LEU A 9 -1.98 -12.77 8.46
C LEU A 9 -1.07 -11.74 9.14
N ASN A 10 -0.30 -12.16 10.14
CA ASN A 10 0.64 -11.26 10.83
C ASN A 10 1.73 -10.75 9.88
N VAL A 11 2.26 -11.61 9.00
CA VAL A 11 3.23 -11.21 7.99
C VAL A 11 2.59 -10.26 6.97
N THR A 12 1.37 -10.52 6.50
CA THR A 12 0.65 -9.66 5.56
C THR A 12 0.39 -8.27 6.16
N ILE A 13 -0.03 -8.19 7.44
CA ILE A 13 -0.21 -6.91 8.13
C ILE A 13 1.13 -6.18 8.27
N PHE A 14 2.19 -6.89 8.67
CA PHE A 14 3.52 -6.30 8.78
C PHE A 14 4.02 -5.76 7.43
N VAL A 15 3.83 -6.51 6.34
CA VAL A 15 4.19 -6.07 4.98
C VAL A 15 3.39 -4.84 4.58
N ASN A 16 2.08 -4.79 4.86
CA ASN A 16 1.24 -3.63 4.53
C ASN A 16 1.72 -2.37 5.28
N LEU A 17 2.01 -2.50 6.57
CA LEU A 17 2.56 -1.39 7.38
C LEU A 17 3.97 -0.99 6.94
N ALA A 18 4.78 -1.95 6.49
CA ALA A 18 6.10 -1.68 5.94
C ALA A 18 6.04 -0.94 4.60
N LEU A 19 5.00 -1.19 3.79
CA LEU A 19 4.80 -0.56 2.48
C LEU A 19 4.67 0.97 2.59
N ALA A 20 4.05 1.46 3.66
CA ALA A 20 3.95 2.90 3.95
C ALA A 20 5.30 3.63 4.09
N PHE A 21 6.40 2.91 4.36
CA PHE A 21 7.74 3.52 4.38
C PHE A 21 8.34 3.68 2.97
N VAL A 22 7.89 2.85 2.02
CA VAL A 22 8.39 2.78 0.64
C VAL A 22 7.51 3.60 -0.32
N GLU A 23 6.21 3.71 -0.05
CA GLU A 23 5.26 4.54 -0.80
C GLU A 23 5.62 6.02 -0.80
N LYS A 24 5.04 6.77 -1.74
CA LYS A 24 5.26 8.21 -1.85
C LYS A 24 4.41 8.96 -0.81
N PRO A 25 4.96 9.92 -0.05
CA PRO A 25 6.39 10.26 0.05
C PRO A 25 7.15 9.25 0.92
N SER A 26 8.28 8.74 0.44
CA SER A 26 9.00 7.71 1.19
C SER A 26 9.59 8.26 2.48
N SER A 27 9.40 7.53 3.57
CA SER A 27 9.94 7.89 4.89
C SER A 27 11.39 7.43 5.09
N LEU A 28 11.96 6.73 4.10
CA LEU A 28 13.37 6.35 4.02
C LEU A 28 14.25 7.56 3.63
N THR A 29 14.39 8.52 4.55
CA THR A 29 15.39 9.60 4.42
C THR A 29 16.36 9.54 5.59
N LEU A 30 17.66 9.75 5.32
CA LEU A 30 18.71 9.78 6.34
C LEU A 30 18.46 10.86 7.41
N THR A 31 17.83 11.96 7.01
CA THR A 31 17.45 13.07 7.89
C THR A 31 16.00 13.47 7.65
N SER A 32 15.26 13.70 8.74
CA SER A 32 13.90 14.23 8.71
C SER A 32 13.84 15.76 8.76
N ASP A 33 14.98 16.44 9.00
CA ASP A 33 15.03 17.90 9.02
C ASP A 33 14.82 18.44 7.60
N VAL A 34 13.76 19.23 7.43
CA VAL A 34 13.39 19.89 6.17
C VAL A 34 14.52 20.73 5.59
N ARG A 35 15.41 21.26 6.44
CA ARG A 35 16.54 22.10 6.00
C ARG A 35 17.66 21.30 5.32
N PHE A 36 17.80 20.03 5.67
CA PHE A 36 18.87 19.16 5.19
C PHE A 36 18.34 17.93 4.46
N ARG A 37 17.04 17.90 4.15
CA ARG A 37 16.36 16.74 3.59
C ARG A 37 16.91 16.43 2.20
N ALA A 38 17.56 15.28 2.06
CA ALA A 38 17.93 14.74 0.75
C ALA A 38 16.69 14.33 -0.05
N ALA A 39 16.83 14.23 -1.37
CA ALA A 39 15.77 13.76 -2.24
C ALA A 39 15.27 12.39 -1.77
N SER A 40 13.95 12.22 -1.68
CA SER A 40 13.35 10.93 -1.34
C SER A 40 13.61 9.94 -2.47
N TRP A 41 13.90 8.69 -2.12
CA TRP A 41 13.89 7.60 -3.11
C TRP A 41 12.48 7.45 -3.69
N GLU A 42 12.36 7.26 -5.00
CA GLU A 42 11.06 7.13 -5.69
C GLU A 42 10.97 5.76 -6.37
N PRO A 43 9.99 4.91 -5.98
CA PRO A 43 9.83 3.61 -6.61
C PRO A 43 9.32 3.74 -8.06
N PRO A 44 9.67 2.77 -8.94
CA PRO A 44 9.11 2.71 -10.28
C PRO A 44 7.59 2.54 -10.22
N CYS A 45 6.88 3.15 -11.18
CA CYS A 45 5.42 3.12 -11.22
C CYS A 45 4.88 1.68 -11.26
N GLY A 46 3.80 1.43 -10.51
CA GLY A 46 3.14 0.13 -10.47
C GLY A 46 3.78 -0.90 -9.53
N LEU A 47 4.98 -0.68 -9.00
CA LEU A 47 5.61 -1.63 -8.08
C LEU A 47 4.87 -1.66 -6.73
N THR A 48 4.60 -0.49 -6.18
CA THR A 48 3.87 -0.34 -4.91
C THR A 48 2.43 -0.80 -5.03
N GLU A 49 1.76 -0.41 -6.12
CA GLU A 49 0.38 -0.77 -6.43
C GLU A 49 0.24 -2.29 -6.65
N GLY A 50 1.26 -2.93 -7.25
CA GLY A 50 1.29 -4.39 -7.40
C GLY A 50 1.43 -5.12 -6.07
N VAL A 51 2.28 -4.64 -5.16
CA VAL A 51 2.45 -5.23 -3.82
C VAL A 51 1.19 -5.04 -2.97
N GLU A 52 0.54 -3.89 -3.10
CA GLU A 52 -0.75 -3.61 -2.45
C GLU A 52 -1.83 -4.60 -2.92
N LEU A 53 -1.92 -4.87 -4.24
CA LEU A 53 -2.85 -5.87 -4.80
C LEU A 53 -2.58 -7.28 -4.22
N VAL A 54 -1.32 -7.71 -4.16
CA VAL A 54 -0.97 -9.02 -3.60
C VAL A 54 -1.41 -9.13 -2.15
N THR A 55 -1.19 -8.07 -1.37
CA THR A 55 -1.59 -7.99 0.05
C THR A 55 -3.11 -8.02 0.20
N PHE A 56 -3.83 -7.28 -0.66
CA PHE A 56 -5.30 -7.29 -0.73
C PHE A 56 -5.86 -8.69 -1.04
N LEU A 57 -5.26 -9.42 -1.98
CA LEU A 57 -5.67 -10.78 -2.32
C LEU A 57 -5.48 -11.75 -1.14
N LEU A 58 -4.41 -11.60 -0.36
CA LEU A 58 -4.19 -12.41 0.85
C LEU A 58 -5.26 -12.16 1.91
N PHE A 59 -5.65 -10.91 2.14
CA PHE A 59 -6.76 -10.59 3.06
C PHE A 59 -8.11 -11.10 2.56
N THR A 60 -8.35 -11.03 1.25
CA THR A 60 -9.57 -11.58 0.63
C THR A 60 -9.62 -13.10 0.79
N ALA A 61 -8.50 -13.78 0.59
CA ALA A 61 -8.38 -15.22 0.82
C ALA A 61 -8.65 -15.60 2.29
N ASP A 62 -8.06 -14.87 3.25
CA ASP A 62 -8.33 -15.08 4.69
C ASP A 62 -9.82 -14.90 5.03
N LEU A 63 -10.45 -13.84 4.52
CA LEU A 63 -11.88 -13.61 4.71
C LEU A 63 -12.72 -14.75 4.11
N SER A 64 -12.36 -15.24 2.91
CA SER A 64 -13.11 -16.32 2.24
C SER A 64 -13.01 -17.64 3.01
N VAL A 65 -11.86 -17.96 3.61
CA VAL A 65 -11.69 -19.16 4.43
C VAL A 65 -12.51 -19.03 5.72
N LYS A 66 -12.50 -17.84 6.34
CA LYS A 66 -13.31 -17.56 7.53
C LYS A 66 -14.81 -17.64 7.22
N SER A 67 -15.26 -17.07 6.11
CA SER A 67 -16.68 -17.09 5.72
C SER A 67 -17.17 -18.49 5.40
N TYR A 68 -16.34 -19.31 4.75
CA TYR A 68 -16.63 -20.71 4.45
C TYR A 68 -16.77 -21.55 5.73
N LEU A 69 -15.90 -21.34 6.72
CA LEU A 69 -15.90 -22.08 7.98
C LEU A 69 -17.05 -21.70 8.93
N ILE A 70 -17.43 -20.42 8.97
CA ILE A 70 -18.46 -19.89 9.89
C ILE A 70 -19.88 -20.02 9.33
N GLY A 71 -20.03 -20.01 8.00
CA GLY A 71 -21.33 -20.01 7.33
C GLY A 71 -21.95 -18.62 7.20
N TRP A 72 -22.65 -18.39 6.09
CA TRP A 72 -23.12 -17.06 5.66
C TRP A 72 -24.08 -16.36 6.64
N THR A 73 -24.92 -17.14 7.33
CA THR A 73 -25.95 -16.62 8.24
C THR A 73 -25.37 -16.05 9.53
N GLU A 74 -24.29 -16.64 10.03
CA GLU A 74 -23.61 -16.16 11.24
C GLU A 74 -22.57 -15.09 10.90
N PHE A 75 -21.97 -15.20 9.71
CA PHE A 75 -21.04 -14.22 9.16
C PHE A 75 -21.64 -12.80 9.09
N THR A 76 -22.88 -12.67 8.62
CA THR A 76 -23.57 -11.37 8.47
C THR A 76 -24.02 -10.76 9.80
N LYS A 77 -24.14 -11.54 10.87
CA LYS A 77 -24.46 -11.02 12.22
C LYS A 77 -23.25 -10.40 12.90
N ASN A 78 -22.05 -10.81 12.52
CA ASN A 78 -20.83 -10.34 13.14
C ASN A 78 -20.40 -8.97 12.56
N LYS A 79 -20.62 -7.91 13.35
CA LYS A 79 -20.32 -6.52 12.95
C LYS A 79 -18.83 -6.30 12.60
N TRP A 80 -17.93 -7.02 13.25
CA TRP A 80 -16.49 -6.93 12.97
C TRP A 80 -16.15 -7.44 11.56
N LEU A 81 -16.83 -8.51 11.16
CA LEU A 81 -16.60 -9.18 9.89
C LEU A 81 -17.23 -8.40 8.73
N LEU A 82 -18.36 -7.75 8.99
CA LEU A 82 -18.97 -6.79 8.08
C LEU A 82 -18.07 -5.55 7.89
N GLY A 83 -17.50 -5.03 8.98
CA GLY A 83 -16.52 -3.95 8.92
C GLY A 83 -15.28 -4.33 8.11
N TYR A 84 -14.83 -5.58 8.23
CA TYR A 84 -13.71 -6.10 7.44
C TYR A 84 -14.01 -6.07 5.93
N ILE A 85 -15.21 -6.49 5.51
CA ILE A 85 -15.65 -6.39 4.10
C ILE A 85 -15.69 -4.94 3.64
N LEU A 86 -16.23 -4.04 4.47
CA LEU A 86 -16.30 -2.62 4.12
C LEU A 86 -14.90 -2.05 3.86
N VAL A 87 -13.94 -2.33 4.74
CA VAL A 87 -12.54 -1.89 4.59
C VAL A 87 -11.95 -2.46 3.30
N LEU A 88 -12.13 -3.77 3.03
CA LEU A 88 -11.66 -4.36 1.77
C LEU A 88 -12.30 -3.71 0.54
N ALA A 89 -13.59 -3.39 0.57
CA ALA A 89 -14.27 -2.75 -0.56
C ALA A 89 -13.72 -1.34 -0.83
N VAL A 90 -13.46 -0.56 0.24
CA VAL A 90 -12.84 0.77 0.12
C VAL A 90 -11.41 0.67 -0.40
N SER A 91 -10.60 -0.27 0.12
CA SER A 91 -9.23 -0.51 -0.36
C SER A 91 -9.21 -0.93 -1.83
N LEU A 92 -10.15 -1.78 -2.27
CA LEU A 92 -10.26 -2.15 -3.68
C LEU A 92 -10.60 -0.93 -4.55
N ALA A 93 -11.53 -0.08 -4.11
CA ALA A 93 -11.86 1.14 -4.84
C ALA A 93 -10.65 2.08 -4.94
N ASP A 94 -9.94 2.31 -3.84
CA ASP A 94 -8.74 3.14 -3.79
C ASP A 94 -7.65 2.60 -4.73
N TRP A 95 -7.38 1.30 -4.67
CA TRP A 95 -6.46 0.63 -5.57
C TRP A 95 -6.88 0.75 -7.04
N THR A 96 -8.17 0.55 -7.37
CA THR A 96 -8.65 0.72 -8.75
C THR A 96 -8.47 2.16 -9.24
N VAL A 97 -8.71 3.14 -8.38
CA VAL A 97 -8.50 4.56 -8.70
C VAL A 97 -7.01 4.82 -8.95
N SER A 98 -6.13 4.33 -8.07
CA SER A 98 -4.67 4.42 -8.22
C SER A 98 -4.19 3.80 -9.53
N MET A 99 -4.73 2.63 -9.88
CA MET A 99 -4.49 1.98 -11.18
C MET A 99 -5.05 2.77 -12.35
N CYS A 100 -6.27 3.32 -12.27
CA CYS A 100 -6.82 4.15 -13.34
C CYS A 100 -5.97 5.38 -13.64
N PHE A 101 -5.32 5.93 -12.61
CA PHE A 101 -4.43 7.06 -12.75
C PHE A 101 -3.00 6.69 -13.17
N MET A 102 -2.60 5.40 -13.24
CA MET A 102 -1.35 4.87 -13.84
C MET A 102 -0.12 5.80 -13.68
N CYS A 103 0.14 6.34 -12.48
CA CYS A 103 1.23 7.32 -12.25
C CYS A 103 1.28 8.51 -13.26
N ARG A 104 0.14 8.90 -13.86
CA ARG A 104 -0.03 10.12 -14.66
C ARG A 104 -0.21 11.38 -13.82
N GLU A 105 -0.08 11.24 -12.51
CA GLU A 105 0.11 12.36 -11.60
C GLU A 105 1.60 12.77 -11.65
N VAL A 106 1.98 13.38 -12.77
CA VAL A 106 3.15 14.26 -12.77
C VAL A 106 2.71 15.48 -11.98
N THR A 107 2.91 15.45 -10.66
CA THR A 107 2.86 16.68 -9.88
C THR A 107 3.84 17.64 -10.55
N TYR A 108 3.35 18.77 -11.06
CA TYR A 108 4.14 19.81 -11.72
C TYR A 108 5.31 20.34 -10.86
N LEU A 109 5.37 19.96 -9.58
CA LEU A 109 6.45 20.21 -8.64
C LEU A 109 7.61 19.22 -8.76
N GLN A 110 7.37 17.98 -9.19
CA GLN A 110 8.39 16.95 -9.36
C GLN A 110 9.31 17.26 -10.55
N SER A 111 8.73 17.68 -11.68
CA SER A 111 9.49 18.11 -12.86
C SER A 111 10.31 19.39 -12.61
N HIS A 112 9.83 20.27 -11.73
CA HIS A 112 10.57 21.48 -11.34
C HIS A 112 11.75 21.18 -10.40
N VAL A 113 11.66 20.14 -9.57
CA VAL A 113 12.74 19.72 -8.65
C VAL A 113 13.77 18.83 -9.33
N THR A 114 13.38 17.97 -10.28
CA THR A 114 14.35 17.21 -11.09
C THR A 114 15.10 18.10 -12.07
N MET A 115 14.42 19.07 -12.70
CA MET A 115 15.07 20.04 -13.59
C MET A 115 16.02 21.02 -12.86
N SER A 116 15.89 21.19 -11.54
CA SER A 116 16.83 21.98 -10.74
C SER A 116 18.00 21.16 -10.15
N ARG A 117 18.01 19.83 -10.32
CA ARG A 117 19.09 18.93 -9.85
C ARG A 117 20.08 18.56 -10.95
N ASP A 118 19.68 18.63 -12.21
CA ASP A 118 20.54 18.41 -13.39
C ASP A 118 21.15 19.72 -13.93
N GLU A 119 21.70 20.58 -13.06
CA GLU A 119 22.73 21.53 -13.50
C GLU A 119 24.06 20.75 -13.52
N PRO A 120 24.67 20.51 -14.69
CA PRO A 120 25.97 19.88 -14.74
C PRO A 120 26.97 20.81 -14.06
N HIS A 121 27.45 20.41 -12.89
CA HIS A 121 28.63 21.02 -12.27
C HIS A 121 29.82 20.78 -13.20
N PHE A 122 30.02 21.70 -14.14
CA PHE A 122 31.23 21.84 -14.92
C PHE A 122 32.25 22.56 -14.04
N THR A 123 33.15 21.79 -13.44
CA THR A 123 34.52 22.20 -13.07
C THR A 123 35.41 20.97 -13.08
#